data_AF-A0A2K9F212-F1
#
_entry.id   AF-A0A2K9F212-F1
#
_cell.length_a   1.000
_cell.length_b   1.000
_cell.length_c   1.000
_cell.angle_alpha   90.00
_cell.angle_beta   90.00
_cell.angle_gamma   90.00
#
_symmetry.space_group_name_H-M   'P 1'
#
loop_
_entity.id
_entity.type
_entity.pdbx_description
1 polymer ?
#
loop_
_entity_poly.entity_id
_entity_poly.type
_entity_poly.pdbx_seq_one_letter_code
_entity_poly.pdbx_strand_id
1 'polypeptide(L)' 'MHPVTLSKWLRQDDIDNGRRPGTPSSEFAELRAARRRIHELETELAIVRQTAKFLGEDKPAPKASTR' A
#
# COMPACT_ATOMS: atom_id res chain seq x y z
N MET A 1 -16.39 -26.11 -4.91
CA MET A 1 -15.68 -25.41 -6.00
C MET A 1 -16.66 -25.17 -7.13
N HIS A 2 -16.83 -23.94 -7.59
CA HIS A 2 -17.76 -23.64 -8.69
C HIS A 2 -17.07 -23.86 -10.05
N PRO A 3 -17.71 -24.53 -11.02
CA PRO A 3 -17.11 -24.80 -12.33
C PRO A 3 -16.66 -23.52 -13.05
N VAL A 4 -17.38 -22.41 -12.82
CA VAL A 4 -17.04 -21.08 -13.36
C VAL A 4 -15.69 -20.57 -12.84
N THR A 5 -15.30 -20.91 -11.60
CA THR A 5 -14.01 -20.50 -11.02
C THR A 5 -12.85 -21.20 -11.71
N LEU A 6 -12.99 -22.51 -11.94
CA LEU A 6 -11.96 -23.30 -12.63
C LEU A 6 -11.76 -22.82 -14.07
N SER A 7 -12.84 -22.57 -14.81
CA SER A 7 -12.75 -22.05 -16.19
C SER A 7 -12.06 -20.69 -16.27
N LYS A 8 -12.26 -19.82 -15.26
CA LYS A 8 -11.55 -18.53 -15.17
C LYS A 8 -10.05 -18.72 -14.95
N TRP A 9 -9.65 -19.65 -14.08
CA TRP A 9 -8.24 -19.93 -13.82
C TRP A 9 -7.53 -20.51 -15.04
N LEU A 10 -8.15 -21.47 -15.72
CA LEU A 10 -7.61 -22.03 -16.96
C LEU A 10 -7.45 -20.94 -18.04
N ARG A 11 -8.44 -20.06 -18.19
CA ARG A 11 -8.35 -18.93 -19.13
C ARG A 11 -7.21 -17.98 -18.76
N GLN A 12 -7.00 -17.70 -17.48
CA GLN A 12 -5.91 -16.82 -17.04
C GLN A 12 -4.54 -17.47 -17.25
N ASP A 13 -4.41 -18.78 -17.01
CA ASP A 13 -3.19 -19.53 -17.30
C ASP A 13 -2.84 -19.50 -18.80
N ASP A 14 -3.82 -19.62 -19.68
CA ASP A 14 -3.60 -19.47 -21.12
C ASP A 14 -3.13 -18.06 -21.51
N ILE A 15 -3.62 -17.03 -20.82
CA ILE A 15 -3.19 -15.64 -21.03
C ILE A 15 -1.76 -15.45 -20.51
N ASP A 16 -1.47 -15.94 -19.31
CA ASP A 16 -0.15 -15.81 -18.67
C ASP A 16 0.95 -16.56 -19.45
N ASN A 17 0.60 -17.66 -20.13
CA ASN A 17 1.51 -18.41 -21.01
C ASN A 17 1.53 -17.91 -22.48
N GLY A 18 0.81 -16.82 -22.80
CA GLY A 18 0.76 -16.26 -24.15
C GLY A 18 0.02 -17.14 -25.18
N ARG A 19 -0.69 -18.19 -24.75
CA ARG A 19 -1.54 -19.03 -25.62
C ARG A 19 -2.83 -18.33 -26.03
N ARG A 20 -3.22 -17.27 -25.31
CA ARG A 20 -4.40 -16.46 -25.58
C ARG A 20 -4.11 -14.97 -25.37
N PRO A 21 -4.66 -14.06 -26.21
CA PRO A 21 -4.55 -12.63 -25.96
C PRO A 21 -5.28 -12.23 -24.67
N GLY A 22 -4.63 -11.38 -23.87
CA GLY A 22 -5.15 -10.83 -22.63
C GLY A 22 -4.05 -10.17 -21.80
N THR A 23 -4.43 -9.57 -20.68
CA THR A 23 -3.49 -8.96 -19.73
C THR A 23 -2.95 -10.06 -18.79
N PRO A 24 -1.64 -10.33 -18.81
CA PRO A 24 -1.04 -11.32 -17.93
C PRO A 24 -1.08 -10.85 -16.48
N SER A 25 -1.14 -11.80 -15.56
CA SER A 25 -1.19 -11.53 -14.11
C SER A 25 0.07 -10.82 -13.58
N SER A 26 1.19 -10.92 -14.32
CA SER A 26 2.46 -10.24 -14.06
C SER A 26 2.37 -8.71 -14.23
N GLU A 27 1.57 -8.21 -15.17
CA GLU A 27 1.38 -6.76 -15.36
C GLU A 27 0.75 -6.09 -14.13
N PHE A 28 0.06 -6.86 -13.29
CA PHE A 28 -0.50 -6.38 -12.01
C PHE A 28 0.42 -6.62 -10.81
N ALA A 29 1.55 -7.31 -10.97
CA ALA A 29 2.45 -7.61 -9.85
C ALA A 29 3.12 -6.33 -9.33
N GLU A 30 3.67 -5.52 -10.22
CA GLU A 30 4.32 -4.25 -9.89
C GLU A 30 3.32 -3.27 -9.27
N LEU A 31 2.11 -3.16 -9.84
CA LEU A 31 1.05 -2.30 -9.29
C LEU A 31 0.65 -2.72 -7.88
N ARG A 32 0.56 -4.03 -7.60
CA ARG A 32 0.26 -4.55 -6.25
C ARG A 32 1.41 -4.28 -5.28
N ALA A 33 2.65 -4.46 -5.70
CA ALA A 33 3.83 -4.16 -4.89
C ALA A 33 3.90 -2.66 -4.55
N ALA A 34 3.69 -1.79 -5.54
CA ALA A 34 3.66 -0.34 -5.35
C ALA A 34 2.57 0.09 -4.36
N ARG A 35 1.34 -0.44 -4.52
CA ARG A 35 0.23 -0.15 -3.59
C ARG A 35 0.53 -0.58 -2.16
N ARG A 36 1.15 -1.74 -1.96
CA ARG A 36 1.58 -2.19 -0.62
C ARG A 36 2.60 -1.23 -0.02
N ARG A 37 3.62 -0.85 -0.79
CA ARG A 37 4.67 0.04 -0.31
C ARG A 37 4.13 1.43 0.05
N ILE A 38 3.21 1.97 -0.74
CA ILE A 38 2.53 3.24 -0.44
C ILE A 38 1.79 3.14 0.90
N HIS A 39 1.00 2.09 1.09
CA HIS A 39 0.23 1.90 2.33
C HIS A 39 1.12 1.77 3.58
N GLU A 40 2.23 1.05 3.47
CA GLU A 40 3.24 0.95 4.54
C GLU A 40 3.80 2.34 4.89
N LEU A 41 4.24 3.09 3.88
CA LEU A 41 4.81 4.43 4.07
C LEU A 41 3.79 5.42 4.66
N GLU A 42 2.54 5.38 4.22
CA GLU A 42 1.47 6.21 4.78
C GLU A 42 1.24 5.89 6.25
N THR A 43 1.31 4.62 6.63
CA THR A 43 1.17 4.16 8.01
C THR A 43 2.33 4.64 8.88
N GLU A 44 3.57 4.46 8.42
CA GLU A 44 4.78 4.95 9.09
C GLU A 44 4.71 6.46 9.30
N LEU A 45 4.34 7.20 8.26
CA LEU A 45 4.24 8.65 8.29
C LEU A 45 3.09 9.15 9.18
N ALA A 46 1.98 8.43 9.27
CA ALA A 46 0.91 8.72 10.22
C ALA A 46 1.41 8.61 11.68
N ILE A 47 2.14 7.54 12.00
CA ILE A 47 2.73 7.32 13.33
C ILE A 47 3.72 8.45 13.65
N VAL A 48 4.64 8.77 12.73
CA VAL A 48 5.63 9.84 12.93
C VAL A 48 4.97 11.21 13.14
N ARG A 49 3.90 11.50 12.39
CA ARG A 49 3.15 12.76 12.58
C ARG A 49 2.45 12.79 13.94
N GLN A 50 1.90 11.66 14.38
CA GLN A 50 1.24 11.57 15.68
C GLN A 50 2.23 11.74 16.84
N THR A 51 3.41 11.10 16.76
CA THR A 51 4.46 11.26 17.78
C THR A 51 5.01 12.67 17.80
N ALA A 52 5.26 13.29 16.63
CA ALA A 52 5.72 14.68 16.55
C ALA A 52 4.71 15.67 17.16
N LYS A 53 3.41 15.45 16.98
CA LYS A 53 2.37 16.26 17.63
C LYS A 53 2.41 16.12 19.14
N PHE A 54 2.41 14.89 19.65
CA PHE A 54 2.48 14.61 21.08
C PHE A 54 3.73 15.24 21.73
N LEU A 55 4.89 15.07 21.11
CA LEU A 55 6.14 15.68 21.59
C LEU A 55 6.15 17.21 21.48
N GLY A 56 5.43 17.78 20.50
CA GLY A 56 5.29 19.22 20.33
C GLY A 56 4.36 19.85 21.38
N GLU A 57 3.32 19.14 21.81
CA GLU A 57 2.41 19.55 22.89
C GLU A 57 3.11 19.59 24.25
N ASP A 58 4.05 18.67 24.51
CA ASP A 58 4.85 18.63 25.74
C ASP A 58 5.96 19.69 25.81
N LYS A 59 6.12 20.53 24.77
CA LYS A 59 7.13 21.60 24.81
C LYS A 59 6.68 22.70 25.78
N PRO A 60 7.39 22.94 26.90
CA PRO A 60 7.03 24.03 27.79
C PRO A 60 7.13 25.35 27.03
N ALA A 61 6.09 26.19 27.14
CA ALA A 61 6.08 27.54 26.60
C ALA A 61 7.39 28.25 26.98
N PRO A 62 8.05 28.97 26.05
CA PRO A 62 9.27 29.70 26.41
C PRO A 62 8.91 30.62 27.56
N LYS A 63 9.56 30.40 28.72
CA LYS A 63 9.35 31.21 29.92
C LYS A 63 9.47 32.66 29.49
N ALA A 64 8.38 33.42 29.59
CA ALA A 64 8.39 34.84 29.30
C ALA A 64 9.47 35.46 30.18
N SER A 65 10.56 35.89 29.56
CA SER A 65 11.64 36.61 30.22
C SER A 65 11.08 37.94 30.67
N THR A 66 10.68 38.05 31.94
CA THR A 66 10.36 39.34 32.56
C THR A 66 11.65 40.16 32.63
N ARG A 67 11.65 41.29 31.92
CA ARG A 67 12.68 42.33 32.01
C ARG A 67 12.32 43.34 33.09
#